data_AF-A0A5B7TIP8-F1
#
_entry.id   AF-A0A5B7TIP8-F1
#
_cell.length_a   1.000
_cell.length_b   1.000
_cell.length_c   1.000
_cell.angle_alpha   90.00
_cell.angle_beta   90.00
_cell.angle_gamma   90.00
#
_symmetry.space_group_name_H-M   'P 1'
#
loop_
_entity.id
_entity.type
_entity.pdbx_description
1 polymer ?
#
loop_
_entity_poly.entity_id
_entity_poly.type
_entity_poly.pdbx_seq_one_letter_code
_entity_poly.pdbx_strand_id
1 'polypeptide(L)'
;MELSRKFAQLKIRKFLADPALIASVLLSFAILFVCAERIKKDVYIEADGNITKITTSSSKVKDVLESANIKVGQWDKVVPGLDSSVKKDMTITIKRAVPITLRYDGKIENVYSAEDTVSEILKSKGISLNEKDKVVPTLASNIIEGLDIKITRVKEETIVTTEQIPFKTVKRNDDNLAKGTVKVLQEGAEGEKDVITKVVYEDGKEVSRTKVGEKIKKSPVNKLVAVGTLSWFIPYRGADRVYYTRKLVMKATSYTADYASTGKNPGDPGYGITRTGTVVRRNPDGYSTVAVDPNVIPLGTRLYVEGYGFAIAEDTGGAVKGKIIDLYFNPGTAEYRRWSTRYVNVYVIR
;
A
#
# COMPACT_ATOMS: atom_id res chain seq x y z
N MET A 1 -17.91 -108.58 45.57
CA MET A 1 -17.83 -107.26 44.87
C MET A 1 -17.22 -107.37 43.46
N GLU A 2 -16.43 -108.40 43.12
CA GLU A 2 -15.83 -108.57 41.77
C GLU A 2 -16.78 -109.07 40.67
N LEU A 3 -17.75 -109.94 40.96
CA LEU A 3 -18.66 -110.48 39.94
C LEU A 3 -19.58 -109.42 39.32
N SER A 4 -20.02 -108.43 40.10
CA SER A 4 -20.89 -107.34 39.64
C SER A 4 -20.18 -106.39 38.66
N ARG A 5 -18.88 -106.10 38.88
CA ARG A 5 -18.06 -105.32 37.94
C ARG A 5 -17.82 -106.06 36.62
N LYS A 6 -17.58 -107.37 36.66
CA LYS A 6 -17.43 -108.20 35.44
C LYS A 6 -18.72 -108.27 34.62
N PHE A 7 -19.89 -108.37 35.25
CA PHE A 7 -21.19 -108.39 34.55
C PHE A 7 -21.55 -107.03 33.93
N ALA A 8 -21.27 -105.92 34.62
CA ALA A 8 -21.44 -104.59 34.07
C ALA A 8 -20.50 -104.36 32.86
N GLN A 9 -19.23 -104.79 32.96
CA GLN A 9 -18.28 -104.74 31.84
C GLN A 9 -18.69 -105.63 30.66
N LEU A 10 -19.28 -106.80 30.90
CA LEU A 10 -19.75 -107.71 29.84
C LEU A 10 -21.00 -107.17 29.11
N LYS A 11 -21.93 -106.55 29.85
CA LYS A 11 -23.12 -105.90 29.25
C LYS A 11 -22.73 -104.68 28.42
N ILE A 12 -21.79 -103.87 28.89
CA ILE A 12 -21.25 -102.73 28.12
C ILE A 12 -20.51 -103.22 26.88
N ARG A 13 -19.72 -104.30 26.97
CA ARG A 13 -19.05 -104.91 25.80
C ARG A 13 -20.03 -105.49 24.77
N LYS A 14 -21.12 -106.13 25.19
CA LYS A 14 -22.16 -106.63 24.27
C LYS A 14 -22.98 -105.49 23.64
N PHE A 15 -23.24 -104.43 24.39
CA PHE A 15 -23.95 -103.24 23.89
C PHE A 15 -23.11 -102.45 22.88
N LEU A 16 -21.79 -102.33 23.11
CA LEU A 16 -20.84 -101.69 22.19
C LEU A 16 -20.47 -102.56 20.98
N ALA A 17 -20.80 -103.86 20.98
CA ALA A 17 -20.57 -104.79 19.88
C ALA A 17 -21.83 -105.06 19.04
N ASP A 18 -22.93 -104.33 19.28
CA ASP A 18 -24.15 -104.41 18.48
C ASP A 18 -23.89 -103.81 17.08
N PRO A 19 -24.01 -104.60 15.98
CA PRO A 19 -23.80 -104.11 14.63
C PRO A 19 -24.67 -102.90 14.26
N ALA A 20 -25.89 -102.79 14.83
CA ALA A 20 -26.78 -101.65 14.59
C ALA A 20 -26.29 -100.38 15.30
N LEU A 21 -25.71 -100.51 16.49
CA LEU A 21 -25.10 -99.39 17.22
C LEU A 21 -23.83 -98.90 16.49
N ILE A 22 -22.98 -99.81 16.04
CA ILE A 22 -21.77 -99.47 15.27
C ILE A 22 -22.15 -98.80 13.94
N ALA A 23 -23.14 -99.32 13.21
CA ALA A 23 -23.61 -98.74 11.96
C ALA A 23 -24.22 -97.34 12.14
N SER A 24 -24.99 -97.10 13.22
CA SER A 24 -25.57 -95.78 13.52
C SER A 24 -24.51 -94.75 13.93
N VAL A 25 -23.49 -95.14 14.69
CA VAL A 25 -22.34 -94.27 15.01
C VAL A 25 -21.56 -93.94 13.74
N LEU A 26 -21.25 -94.93 12.89
CA LEU A 26 -20.57 -94.70 11.62
C LEU A 26 -21.38 -93.81 10.67
N LEU A 27 -22.70 -93.99 10.60
CA LEU A 27 -23.60 -93.15 9.81
C LEU A 27 -23.66 -91.72 10.37
N SER A 28 -23.68 -91.55 11.70
CA SER A 28 -23.61 -90.23 12.32
C SER A 28 -22.29 -89.52 12.03
N PHE A 29 -21.16 -90.23 12.05
CA PHE A 29 -19.86 -89.70 11.65
C PHE A 29 -19.81 -89.35 10.17
N ALA A 30 -20.40 -90.18 9.29
CA ALA A 30 -20.48 -89.89 7.86
C ALA A 30 -21.36 -88.66 7.56
N ILE A 31 -22.50 -88.52 8.24
CA ILE A 31 -23.35 -87.33 8.14
C ILE A 31 -22.62 -86.10 8.68
N LEU A 32 -21.96 -86.19 9.83
CA LEU A 32 -21.17 -85.10 10.40
C LEU A 32 -20.03 -84.68 9.48
N PHE A 33 -19.36 -85.64 8.83
CA PHE A 33 -18.31 -85.42 7.86
C PHE A 33 -18.84 -84.73 6.59
N VAL A 34 -19.96 -85.21 6.02
CA VAL A 34 -20.60 -84.58 4.84
C VAL A 34 -21.12 -83.17 5.18
N CYS A 35 -21.67 -82.96 6.39
CA CYS A 35 -22.07 -81.65 6.87
C CYS A 35 -20.86 -80.73 7.07
N ALA A 36 -19.75 -81.22 7.60
CA ALA A 36 -18.51 -80.46 7.75
C ALA A 36 -17.92 -80.04 6.40
N GLU A 37 -17.98 -80.90 5.39
CA GLU A 37 -17.59 -80.57 4.01
C GLU A 37 -18.50 -79.49 3.38
N ARG A 38 -19.79 -79.42 3.75
CA ARG A 38 -20.73 -78.40 3.26
C ARG A 38 -20.63 -77.04 3.95
N ILE A 39 -19.90 -76.94 5.07
CA ILE A 39 -19.70 -75.68 5.81
C ILE A 39 -18.51 -74.89 5.25
N LYS A 40 -17.67 -75.51 4.42
CA LYS A 40 -16.53 -74.85 3.78
C LYS A 40 -17.00 -73.78 2.78
N LYS A 41 -16.34 -72.64 2.85
CA LYS A 41 -16.55 -71.48 1.98
C LYS A 41 -15.22 -71.17 1.32
N ASP A 42 -15.29 -70.88 0.03
CA ASP A 42 -14.17 -70.29 -0.67
C ASP A 42 -14.20 -68.78 -0.47
N VAL A 43 -13.06 -68.20 -0.12
CA VAL A 43 -12.86 -66.74 0.01
C VAL A 43 -11.57 -66.35 -0.68
N TYR A 44 -11.51 -65.11 -1.13
CA TYR A 44 -10.36 -64.54 -1.83
C TYR A 44 -9.73 -63.48 -0.94
N ILE A 45 -8.44 -63.61 -0.66
CA ILE A 45 -7.69 -62.60 0.09
C ILE A 45 -6.83 -61.85 -0.91
N GLU A 46 -7.09 -60.55 -1.03
CA GLU A 46 -6.30 -59.64 -1.84
C GLU A 46 -5.37 -58.85 -0.92
N ALA A 47 -4.07 -59.12 -1.00
CA ALA A 47 -3.05 -58.41 -0.23
C ALA A 47 -1.82 -58.20 -1.12
N ASP A 48 -1.23 -57.00 -1.06
CA ASP A 48 0.01 -56.69 -1.78
C ASP A 48 -0.07 -56.96 -3.30
N GLY A 49 -1.25 -56.72 -3.90
CA GLY A 49 -1.53 -56.96 -5.31
C GLY A 49 -1.71 -58.43 -5.71
N ASN A 50 -1.65 -59.37 -4.75
CA ASN A 50 -1.81 -60.79 -4.98
C ASN A 50 -3.17 -61.28 -4.43
N ILE A 51 -3.86 -62.11 -5.21
CA ILE A 51 -5.13 -62.73 -4.81
C ILE A 51 -4.87 -64.20 -4.47
N THR A 52 -5.16 -64.59 -3.23
CA THR A 52 -5.03 -65.97 -2.75
C THR A 52 -6.40 -66.54 -2.41
N LYS A 53 -6.71 -67.74 -2.92
CA LYS A 53 -7.94 -68.46 -2.58
C LYS A 53 -7.73 -69.26 -1.29
N ILE A 54 -8.60 -69.07 -0.31
CA ILE A 54 -8.62 -69.82 0.94
C ILE A 54 -9.96 -70.54 1.07
N THR A 55 -9.93 -71.84 1.37
CA THR A 55 -11.12 -72.60 1.73
C THR A 55 -11.18 -72.69 3.25
N THR A 56 -12.26 -72.19 3.85
CA THR A 56 -12.38 -72.02 5.31
C THR A 56 -13.79 -72.35 5.81
N SER A 57 -13.90 -72.87 7.03
CA SER A 57 -15.16 -73.01 7.76
C SER A 57 -15.42 -71.83 8.72
N SER A 58 -14.50 -70.87 8.78
CA SER A 58 -14.57 -69.72 9.70
C SER A 58 -15.79 -68.85 9.45
N SER A 59 -16.28 -68.22 10.52
CA SER A 59 -17.44 -67.33 10.49
C SER A 59 -17.04 -65.86 10.37
N LYS A 60 -15.84 -65.47 10.85
CA LYS A 60 -15.35 -64.08 10.84
C LYS A 60 -14.09 -63.89 10.01
N VAL A 61 -13.92 -62.70 9.44
CA VAL A 61 -12.74 -62.31 8.64
C VAL A 61 -11.45 -62.49 9.45
N LYS A 62 -11.43 -62.08 10.72
CA LYS A 62 -10.27 -62.21 11.62
C LYS A 62 -9.72 -63.64 11.65
N ASP A 63 -10.59 -64.63 11.86
CA ASP A 63 -10.20 -66.04 11.99
C ASP A 63 -9.69 -66.61 10.66
N VAL A 64 -10.23 -66.13 9.53
CA VAL A 64 -9.72 -66.46 8.18
C VAL A 64 -8.30 -65.96 8.02
N LEU A 65 -8.02 -64.71 8.39
CA LEU A 65 -6.69 -64.12 8.26
C LEU A 65 -5.68 -64.80 9.20
N GLU A 66 -6.06 -65.09 10.44
CA GLU A 66 -5.22 -65.80 11.41
C GLU A 66 -4.88 -67.23 10.95
N SER A 67 -5.87 -67.99 10.46
CA SER A 67 -5.65 -69.34 9.94
C SER A 67 -4.82 -69.39 8.66
N ALA A 68 -4.88 -68.35 7.83
CA ALA A 68 -4.00 -68.16 6.68
C ALA A 68 -2.59 -67.65 7.06
N ASN A 69 -2.30 -67.49 8.36
CA ASN A 69 -1.05 -66.93 8.88
C ASN A 69 -0.76 -65.50 8.37
N ILE A 70 -1.82 -64.74 8.07
CA ILE A 70 -1.73 -63.36 7.62
C ILE A 70 -1.86 -62.44 8.83
N LYS A 71 -0.74 -61.83 9.22
CA LYS A 71 -0.72 -60.82 10.27
C LYS A 71 -1.22 -59.48 9.71
N VAL A 72 -2.20 -58.89 10.39
CA VAL A 72 -2.73 -57.56 10.08
C VAL A 72 -2.04 -56.55 10.99
N GLY A 73 -1.40 -55.54 10.40
CA GLY A 73 -0.77 -54.46 11.15
C GLY A 73 -1.80 -53.58 11.85
N GLN A 74 -1.39 -52.88 12.91
CA GLN A 74 -2.27 -51.97 13.66
C GLN A 74 -2.94 -50.90 12.78
N TRP A 75 -2.26 -50.48 11.71
CA TRP A 75 -2.68 -49.40 10.82
C TRP A 75 -3.20 -49.90 9.47
N ASP A 76 -3.18 -51.21 9.24
CA ASP A 76 -3.69 -51.80 8.01
C ASP A 76 -5.22 -51.69 7.95
N LYS A 77 -5.76 -51.53 6.74
CA LYS A 77 -7.20 -51.47 6.50
C LYS A 77 -7.67 -52.79 5.89
N VAL A 78 -8.61 -53.44 6.56
CA VAL A 78 -9.21 -54.70 6.08
C VAL A 78 -10.65 -54.43 5.67
N VAL A 79 -10.99 -54.79 4.44
CA VAL A 79 -12.33 -54.62 3.87
C VAL A 79 -12.79 -55.95 3.28
N PRO A 80 -13.93 -56.51 3.73
CA PRO A 80 -14.74 -56.12 4.88
C PRO A 80 -13.99 -56.27 6.22
N GLY A 81 -14.36 -55.48 7.23
CA GLY A 81 -13.63 -55.38 8.50
C GLY A 81 -13.49 -56.72 9.25
N LEU A 82 -12.54 -56.78 10.19
CA LEU A 82 -12.13 -58.02 10.88
C LEU A 82 -13.28 -58.82 11.53
N ASP A 83 -14.31 -58.15 12.03
CA ASP A 83 -15.48 -58.78 12.65
C ASP A 83 -16.61 -59.14 11.67
N SER A 84 -16.45 -58.84 10.38
CA SER A 84 -17.46 -59.11 9.36
C SER A 84 -17.67 -60.60 9.16
N SER A 85 -18.94 -60.99 8.93
CA SER A 85 -19.30 -62.38 8.65
C SER A 85 -18.80 -62.84 7.28
N VAL A 86 -18.20 -64.02 7.25
CA VAL A 86 -17.61 -64.64 6.06
C VAL A 86 -18.67 -65.35 5.22
N LYS A 87 -18.74 -64.99 3.93
CA LYS A 87 -19.62 -65.57 2.92
C LYS A 87 -18.82 -66.31 1.86
N LYS A 88 -19.47 -67.25 1.16
CA LYS A 88 -18.88 -67.91 0.00
C LYS A 88 -18.60 -66.89 -1.11
N ASP A 89 -17.45 -67.03 -1.77
CA ASP A 89 -16.92 -66.19 -2.83
C ASP A 89 -16.66 -64.72 -2.42
N MET A 90 -16.51 -64.46 -1.12
CA MET A 90 -16.20 -63.14 -0.57
C MET A 90 -14.73 -62.76 -0.81
N THR A 91 -14.49 -61.52 -1.25
CA THR A 91 -13.14 -60.93 -1.28
C THR A 91 -12.87 -60.16 0.01
N ILE A 92 -11.72 -60.42 0.61
CA ILE A 92 -11.15 -59.72 1.76
C ILE A 92 -9.92 -58.98 1.26
N THR A 93 -10.02 -57.67 1.10
CA THR A 93 -8.92 -56.81 0.69
C THR A 93 -8.19 -56.29 1.92
N ILE A 94 -6.87 -56.44 1.93
CA ILE A 94 -5.97 -55.93 2.96
C ILE A 94 -5.11 -54.86 2.31
N LYS A 95 -5.31 -53.62 2.75
CA LYS A 95 -4.46 -52.51 2.35
C LYS A 95 -3.42 -52.24 3.44
N ARG A 96 -2.16 -52.49 3.11
CA ARG A 96 -1.03 -52.28 4.01
C ARG A 96 -0.80 -50.80 4.27
N ALA A 97 -0.55 -50.46 5.52
CA ALA A 97 -0.19 -49.11 5.87
C ALA A 97 1.27 -48.84 5.49
N VAL A 98 1.50 -47.73 4.81
CA VAL A 98 2.84 -47.28 4.43
C VAL A 98 3.28 -46.11 5.29
N PRO A 99 4.58 -45.97 5.60
CA PRO A 99 5.10 -44.83 6.35
C PRO A 99 5.07 -43.58 5.48
N ILE A 100 4.55 -42.48 6.02
CA ILE A 100 4.52 -41.16 5.39
C ILE A 100 4.95 -40.09 6.40
N THR A 101 5.33 -38.92 5.89
CA THR A 101 5.67 -37.74 6.69
C THR A 101 4.60 -36.67 6.51
N LEU A 102 4.07 -36.14 7.61
CA LEU A 102 3.18 -34.97 7.63
C LEU A 102 3.92 -33.75 8.19
N ARG A 103 3.92 -32.64 7.46
CA ARG A 103 4.49 -31.36 7.90
C ARG A 103 3.41 -30.29 7.93
N TYR A 104 3.04 -29.82 9.10
CA TYR A 104 1.98 -28.83 9.26
C TYR A 104 2.12 -28.09 10.59
N ASP A 105 1.71 -26.82 10.64
CA ASP A 105 1.69 -26.00 11.86
C ASP A 105 3.03 -26.02 12.63
N GLY A 106 4.15 -26.04 11.89
CA GLY A 106 5.51 -26.12 12.43
C GLY A 106 5.95 -27.48 12.97
N LYS A 107 5.11 -28.52 12.85
CA LYS A 107 5.38 -29.89 13.31
C LYS A 107 5.76 -30.80 12.16
N ILE A 108 6.50 -31.86 12.48
CA ILE A 108 6.81 -32.97 11.58
C ILE A 108 6.36 -34.25 12.28
N GLU A 109 5.43 -34.99 11.70
CA GLU A 109 4.90 -36.25 12.23
C GLU A 109 5.13 -37.38 11.24
N ASN A 110 5.71 -38.49 11.72
CA ASN A 110 5.84 -39.72 10.95
C ASN A 110 4.67 -40.64 11.30
N VAL A 111 3.87 -41.01 10.30
CA VAL A 111 2.64 -41.79 10.52
C VAL A 111 2.56 -42.94 9.51
N TYR A 112 1.89 -44.02 9.91
CA TYR A 112 1.50 -45.09 9.01
C TYR A 112 0.07 -44.85 8.55
N SER A 113 -0.20 -45.00 7.25
CA SER A 113 -1.54 -44.80 6.68
C SER A 113 -1.86 -45.82 5.61
N ALA A 114 -3.08 -46.35 5.66
CA ALA A 114 -3.68 -47.18 4.63
C ALA A 114 -4.80 -46.43 3.85
N GLU A 115 -4.93 -45.11 4.01
CA GLU A 115 -5.89 -44.31 3.23
C GLU A 115 -5.48 -44.19 1.76
N ASP A 116 -6.43 -43.91 0.85
CA ASP A 116 -6.16 -43.87 -0.59
C ASP A 116 -5.46 -42.57 -0.99
N THR A 117 -5.88 -41.44 -0.40
CA THR A 117 -5.41 -40.11 -0.82
C THR A 117 -4.94 -39.23 0.34
N VAL A 118 -4.18 -38.19 0.01
CA VAL A 118 -3.80 -37.12 0.94
C VAL A 118 -5.02 -36.52 1.65
N SER A 119 -6.12 -36.27 0.93
CA SER A 119 -7.37 -35.74 1.50
C SER A 119 -7.91 -36.62 2.64
N GLU A 120 -7.92 -37.94 2.44
CA GLU A 120 -8.46 -38.88 3.43
C GLU A 120 -7.62 -38.97 4.69
N ILE A 121 -6.29 -39.00 4.57
CA ILE A 121 -5.40 -39.02 5.74
C ILE A 121 -5.46 -37.70 6.53
N LEU A 122 -5.57 -36.56 5.86
CA LEU A 122 -5.76 -35.29 6.55
C LEU A 122 -7.08 -35.28 7.33
N LYS A 123 -8.15 -35.80 6.71
CA LYS A 123 -9.46 -35.94 7.37
C LYS A 123 -9.42 -36.90 8.56
N SER A 124 -8.77 -38.06 8.43
CA SER A 124 -8.67 -39.04 9.53
C SER A 124 -7.80 -38.54 10.68
N LYS A 125 -6.81 -37.69 10.41
CA LYS A 125 -6.02 -36.96 11.43
C LYS A 125 -6.73 -35.74 12.02
N GLY A 126 -7.92 -35.39 11.53
CA GLY A 126 -8.66 -34.21 11.98
C GLY A 126 -8.01 -32.88 11.59
N ILE A 127 -7.16 -32.88 10.55
CA ILE A 127 -6.50 -31.68 10.04
C ILE A 127 -7.46 -31.01 9.05
N SER A 128 -8.06 -29.89 9.47
CA SER A 128 -8.86 -29.03 8.59
C SER A 128 -7.98 -28.05 7.81
N LEU A 129 -8.40 -27.72 6.60
CA LEU A 129 -7.73 -26.76 5.71
C LEU A 129 -8.62 -25.55 5.49
N ASN A 130 -8.03 -24.37 5.44
CA ASN A 130 -8.69 -23.18 4.94
C ASN A 130 -8.64 -23.13 3.41
N GLU A 131 -9.51 -22.32 2.80
CA GLU A 131 -9.61 -22.17 1.33
C GLU A 131 -8.27 -21.83 0.65
N LYS A 132 -7.39 -21.09 1.34
CA LYS A 132 -6.12 -20.62 0.79
C LYS A 132 -4.91 -21.45 1.20
N ASP A 133 -5.08 -22.42 2.11
CA ASP A 133 -3.98 -23.27 2.55
C ASP A 133 -3.42 -24.08 1.38
N LYS A 134 -2.11 -24.25 1.35
CA LYS A 134 -1.43 -24.99 0.28
C LYS A 134 -1.06 -26.38 0.78
N VAL A 135 -1.34 -27.39 -0.02
CA VAL A 135 -0.94 -28.78 0.26
C VAL A 135 -0.08 -29.29 -0.90
N VAL A 136 1.13 -29.74 -0.58
CA VAL A 136 2.06 -30.35 -1.52
C VAL A 136 2.24 -31.82 -1.10
N PRO A 137 2.07 -32.80 -2.01
CA PRO A 137 1.85 -32.69 -3.46
C PRO A 137 0.48 -32.15 -3.88
N THR A 138 -0.61 -32.90 -3.71
CA THR A 138 -2.00 -32.43 -3.89
C THR A 138 -2.94 -33.27 -3.03
N LEU A 139 -4.15 -32.78 -2.75
CA LEU A 139 -5.17 -33.52 -1.99
C LEU A 139 -5.58 -34.85 -2.64
N ALA A 140 -5.51 -34.93 -3.97
CA ALA A 140 -5.86 -36.13 -4.73
C ALA A 140 -4.67 -37.09 -4.93
N SER A 141 -3.48 -36.74 -4.45
CA SER A 141 -2.31 -37.60 -4.58
C SER A 141 -2.50 -38.88 -3.78
N ASN A 142 -2.12 -40.01 -4.37
CA ASN A 142 -2.20 -41.32 -3.73
C ASN A 142 -1.19 -41.45 -2.60
N ILE A 143 -1.57 -42.15 -1.54
CA ILE A 143 -0.65 -42.50 -0.45
C ILE A 143 0.31 -43.60 -0.91
N ILE A 144 1.61 -43.30 -0.89
CA ILE A 144 2.70 -44.21 -1.22
C ILE A 144 3.77 -44.18 -0.12
N GLU A 145 4.62 -45.20 -0.08
CA GLU A 145 5.72 -45.29 0.88
C GLU A 145 6.67 -44.10 0.76
N GLY A 146 6.98 -43.48 1.90
CA GLY A 146 7.89 -42.34 1.99
C GLY A 146 7.30 -41.00 1.53
N LEU A 147 5.99 -40.93 1.26
CA LEU A 147 5.34 -39.69 0.84
C LEU A 147 5.52 -38.58 1.89
N ASP A 148 6.03 -37.42 1.46
CA ASP A 148 6.16 -36.21 2.28
C ASP A 148 5.04 -35.23 1.93
N ILE A 149 4.12 -35.03 2.86
CA ILE A 149 2.96 -34.14 2.72
C ILE A 149 3.24 -32.87 3.51
N LYS A 150 3.36 -31.75 2.82
CA LYS A 150 3.54 -30.44 3.43
C LYS A 150 2.27 -29.60 3.30
N ILE A 151 1.80 -29.10 4.44
CA ILE A 151 0.70 -28.14 4.55
C ILE A 151 1.30 -26.80 4.94
N THR A 152 1.01 -25.76 4.17
CA THR A 152 1.42 -24.39 4.46
C THR A 152 0.17 -23.56 4.73
N ARG A 153 0.07 -23.00 5.94
CA ARG A 153 -1.06 -22.16 6.33
C ARG A 153 -0.96 -20.80 5.66
N VAL A 154 -2.00 -20.39 4.94
CA VAL A 154 -2.01 -19.11 4.24
C VAL A 154 -3.03 -18.18 4.87
N LYS A 155 -2.55 -17.05 5.39
CA LYS A 155 -3.39 -15.99 5.95
C LYS A 155 -3.21 -14.72 5.14
N GLU A 156 -4.31 -14.07 4.79
CA GLU A 156 -4.28 -12.74 4.18
C GLU A 156 -4.89 -11.73 5.14
N GLU A 157 -4.22 -10.61 5.33
CA GLU A 157 -4.70 -9.50 6.13
C GLU A 157 -4.70 -8.22 5.31
N THR A 158 -5.68 -7.34 5.58
CA THR A 158 -5.69 -5.99 5.03
C THR A 158 -5.37 -5.02 6.15
N ILE A 159 -4.21 -4.36 6.04
CA ILE A 159 -3.72 -3.38 6.99
C ILE A 159 -3.98 -1.99 6.41
N VAL A 160 -4.56 -1.11 7.23
CA VAL A 160 -4.77 0.29 6.88
C VAL A 160 -3.80 1.13 7.70
N THR A 161 -2.93 1.85 7.01
CA THR A 161 -1.96 2.77 7.64
C THR A 161 -2.27 4.20 7.22
N THR A 162 -2.39 5.12 8.17
CA THR A 162 -2.56 6.55 7.87
C THR A 162 -1.20 7.20 7.63
N GLU A 163 -1.04 7.86 6.48
CA GLU A 163 0.15 8.61 6.08
C GLU A 163 -0.20 10.10 5.86
N GLN A 164 0.75 10.98 6.19
CA GLN A 164 0.62 12.42 5.95
C GLN A 164 0.88 12.78 4.49
N ILE A 165 0.12 13.74 3.97
CA ILE A 165 0.34 14.34 2.66
C ILE A 165 0.92 15.74 2.88
N PRO A 166 2.18 16.00 2.50
CA PRO A 166 2.79 17.31 2.69
C PRO A 166 2.09 18.37 1.83
N PHE A 167 1.97 19.59 2.37
CA PHE A 167 1.51 20.73 1.61
C PHE A 167 2.65 21.42 0.86
N LYS A 168 2.32 22.20 -0.18
CA LYS A 168 3.28 23.03 -0.91
C LYS A 168 3.19 24.49 -0.47
N THR A 169 4.30 25.23 -0.60
CA THR A 169 4.28 26.69 -0.46
C THR A 169 4.13 27.34 -1.84
N VAL A 170 3.05 28.09 -2.01
CA VAL A 170 2.78 28.88 -3.22
C VAL A 170 3.16 30.32 -2.95
N LYS A 171 3.97 30.91 -3.85
CA LYS A 171 4.43 32.30 -3.75
C LYS A 171 3.62 33.17 -4.73
N ARG A 172 3.12 34.30 -4.24
CA ARG A 172 2.46 35.34 -5.05
C ARG A 172 3.24 36.64 -4.91
N ASN A 173 3.62 37.26 -6.02
CA ASN A 173 4.27 38.58 -5.95
C ASN A 173 3.26 39.64 -5.47
N ASP A 174 3.73 40.58 -4.65
CA ASP A 174 2.96 41.71 -4.15
C ASP A 174 3.78 43.00 -4.28
N ASP A 175 3.32 43.91 -5.13
CA ASP A 175 3.97 45.19 -5.45
C ASP A 175 3.67 46.30 -4.43
N ASN A 176 2.92 45.98 -3.38
CA ASN A 176 2.68 46.86 -2.23
C ASN A 176 3.59 46.50 -1.05
N LEU A 177 4.22 45.32 -1.09
CA LEU A 177 5.15 44.86 -0.08
C LEU A 177 6.60 45.14 -0.49
N ALA A 178 7.37 45.66 0.45
CA ALA A 178 8.78 45.96 0.27
C ALA A 178 9.55 44.73 -0.25
N LYS A 179 10.44 44.95 -1.23
CA LYS A 179 11.23 43.89 -1.84
C LYS A 179 12.01 43.09 -0.79
N GLY A 180 11.85 41.77 -0.83
CA GLY A 180 12.50 40.83 0.10
C GLY A 180 11.67 40.52 1.35
N THR A 181 10.54 41.20 1.57
CA THR A 181 9.59 40.82 2.62
C THR A 181 8.75 39.61 2.19
N VAL A 182 8.40 38.76 3.15
CA VAL A 182 7.48 37.65 2.95
C VAL A 182 6.36 37.78 3.97
N LYS A 183 5.12 37.80 3.49
CA LYS A 183 3.92 37.82 4.33
C LYS A 183 3.11 36.56 4.08
N VAL A 184 2.80 35.81 5.13
CA VAL A 184 1.90 34.66 5.00
C VAL A 184 0.47 35.16 4.79
N LEU A 185 -0.17 34.67 3.74
CA LEU A 185 -1.58 34.94 3.42
C LEU A 185 -2.49 33.81 3.88
N GLN A 186 -1.99 32.58 3.83
CA GLN A 186 -2.69 31.38 4.29
C GLN A 186 -1.67 30.40 4.83
N GLU A 187 -1.90 29.89 6.05
CA GLU A 187 -1.06 28.82 6.58
C GLU A 187 -1.29 27.49 5.86
N GLY A 188 -0.25 26.68 5.79
CA GLY A 188 -0.33 25.35 5.22
C GLY A 188 -0.84 24.35 6.25
N ALA A 189 -1.56 23.33 5.80
CA ALA A 189 -1.95 22.21 6.63
C ALA A 189 -1.69 20.91 5.87
N GLU A 190 -1.07 19.95 6.56
CA GLU A 190 -0.88 18.62 6.00
C GLU A 190 -2.23 17.93 5.77
N GLY A 191 -2.29 17.17 4.68
CA GLY A 191 -3.36 16.24 4.42
C GLY A 191 -3.06 14.90 5.06
N GLU A 192 -4.02 13.99 4.96
CA GLU A 192 -3.93 12.61 5.45
C GLU A 192 -4.56 11.68 4.42
N LYS A 193 -3.92 10.54 4.21
CA LYS A 193 -4.48 9.43 3.44
C LYS A 193 -4.31 8.12 4.18
N ASP A 194 -5.29 7.24 3.98
CA ASP A 194 -5.18 5.84 4.37
C ASP A 194 -4.56 5.06 3.20
N VAL A 195 -3.49 4.32 3.47
CA VAL A 195 -2.87 3.38 2.54
C VAL A 195 -3.32 1.98 2.92
N ILE A 196 -3.99 1.32 1.99
CA ILE A 196 -4.56 -0.01 2.19
C ILE A 196 -3.57 -1.03 1.62
N THR A 197 -3.03 -1.87 2.50
CA THR A 197 -1.99 -2.84 2.17
C THR A 197 -2.50 -4.24 2.44
N LYS A 198 -2.46 -5.09 1.42
CA LYS A 198 -2.71 -6.52 1.57
C LYS A 198 -1.40 -7.21 1.94
N VAL A 199 -1.39 -7.92 3.06
CA VAL A 199 -0.24 -8.69 3.54
C VAL A 199 -0.60 -10.17 3.51
N VAL A 200 0.28 -10.99 2.94
CA VAL A 200 0.13 -12.45 2.86
C VAL A 200 1.17 -13.10 3.75
N TYR A 201 0.71 -13.99 4.62
CA TYR A 201 1.53 -14.79 5.51
C TYR A 201 1.46 -16.26 5.14
N GLU A 202 2.61 -16.92 5.12
CA GLU A 202 2.75 -18.38 5.01
C GLU A 202 3.40 -18.91 6.30
N ASP A 203 2.72 -19.83 6.99
CA ASP A 203 3.14 -20.36 8.30
C ASP A 203 3.50 -19.25 9.31
N GLY A 204 2.73 -18.17 9.29
CA GLY A 204 2.91 -17.00 10.17
C GLY A 204 4.03 -16.04 9.74
N LYS A 205 4.77 -16.32 8.67
CA LYS A 205 5.81 -15.44 8.14
C LYS A 205 5.28 -14.60 6.99
N GLU A 206 5.51 -13.29 7.01
CA GLU A 206 5.16 -12.40 5.90
C GLU A 206 5.95 -12.78 4.65
N VAL A 207 5.24 -13.10 3.57
CA VAL A 207 5.86 -13.45 2.26
C VAL A 207 5.57 -12.43 1.18
N SER A 208 4.53 -11.60 1.36
CA SER A 208 4.17 -10.57 0.39
C SER A 208 3.42 -9.42 1.05
N ARG A 209 3.72 -8.19 0.58
CA ARG A 209 3.08 -6.96 1.00
C ARG A 209 2.84 -6.08 -0.21
N THR A 210 1.58 -5.83 -0.52
CA THR A 210 1.19 -5.09 -1.71
C THR A 210 0.19 -3.99 -1.37
N LYS A 211 0.48 -2.76 -1.81
CA LYS A 211 -0.49 -1.66 -1.76
C LYS A 211 -1.61 -1.96 -2.76
N VAL A 212 -2.83 -2.11 -2.24
CA VAL A 212 -4.02 -2.39 -3.05
C VAL A 212 -4.89 -1.16 -3.26
N GLY A 213 -4.66 -0.10 -2.48
CA GLY A 213 -5.37 1.15 -2.65
C GLY A 213 -4.86 2.25 -1.73
N GLU A 214 -5.39 3.45 -1.95
CA GLU A 214 -5.28 4.55 -1.02
C GLU A 214 -6.58 5.37 -1.02
N LYS A 215 -6.87 6.03 0.10
CA LYS A 215 -8.03 6.90 0.25
C LYS A 215 -7.60 8.18 0.95
N ILE A 216 -7.80 9.33 0.30
CA ILE A 216 -7.56 10.63 0.92
C ILE A 216 -8.65 10.86 1.98
N LYS A 217 -8.25 11.07 3.24
CA LYS A 217 -9.15 11.48 4.33
C LYS A 217 -9.24 12.99 4.41
N LYS A 218 -8.10 13.66 4.24
CA LYS A 218 -7.97 15.11 4.35
C LYS A 218 -7.01 15.59 3.27
N SER A 219 -7.48 16.48 2.40
CA SER A 219 -6.61 17.08 1.38
C SER A 219 -5.63 18.08 2.03
N PRO A 220 -4.37 18.16 1.57
CA PRO A 220 -3.44 19.16 2.05
C PRO A 220 -3.90 20.56 1.64
N VAL A 221 -3.69 21.53 2.52
CA VAL A 221 -3.92 22.96 2.26
C VAL A 221 -2.56 23.60 2.03
N ASN A 222 -2.35 24.17 0.85
CA ASN A 222 -1.09 24.83 0.52
C ASN A 222 -0.89 26.10 1.36
N LYS A 223 0.36 26.34 1.78
CA LYS A 223 0.76 27.61 2.40
C LYS A 223 0.88 28.66 1.30
N LEU A 224 0.15 29.77 1.41
CA LEU A 224 0.24 30.88 0.47
C LEU A 224 1.03 32.02 1.11
N VAL A 225 2.07 32.48 0.41
CA VAL A 225 2.87 33.62 0.85
C VAL A 225 2.91 34.71 -0.22
N ALA A 226 2.74 35.95 0.21
CA ALA A 226 3.03 37.13 -0.59
C ALA A 226 4.52 37.47 -0.49
N VAL A 227 5.18 37.62 -1.64
CA VAL A 227 6.58 38.04 -1.71
C VAL A 227 6.62 39.46 -2.21
N GLY A 228 7.19 40.36 -1.41
CA GLY A 228 7.29 41.76 -1.76
C GLY A 228 8.21 41.99 -2.94
N THR A 229 7.74 42.82 -3.88
CA THR A 229 8.49 43.23 -5.08
C THR A 229 8.68 44.74 -5.17
N LEU A 230 8.09 45.52 -4.25
CA LEU A 230 8.22 46.98 -4.22
C LEU A 230 9.66 47.38 -3.90
N SER A 231 10.35 47.89 -4.91
CA SER A 231 11.75 48.24 -4.75
C SER A 231 11.89 49.50 -3.90
N TRP A 232 13.03 49.62 -3.22
CA TRP A 232 13.31 50.77 -2.37
C TRP A 232 14.78 51.16 -2.48
N PHE A 233 15.08 52.40 -2.14
CA PHE A 233 16.44 52.90 -1.96
C PHE A 233 16.49 53.89 -0.80
N ILE A 234 17.69 54.22 -0.33
CA ILE A 234 17.92 55.27 0.66
C ILE A 234 18.45 56.49 -0.10
N PRO A 235 17.77 57.65 -0.07
CA PRO A 235 18.24 58.86 -0.74
C PRO A 235 19.45 59.45 -0.02
N TYR A 236 20.34 60.14 -0.75
CA TYR A 236 21.59 60.70 -0.18
C TYR A 236 21.38 61.70 0.97
N ARG A 237 20.21 62.35 1.03
CA ARG A 237 19.86 63.38 2.04
C ARG A 237 18.75 62.95 3.01
N GLY A 238 18.32 61.69 3.01
CA GLY A 238 17.22 61.23 3.87
C GLY A 238 17.55 59.94 4.61
N ALA A 239 17.02 59.78 5.82
CA ALA A 239 17.20 58.57 6.63
C ALA A 239 16.22 57.45 6.22
N ASP A 240 15.08 57.80 5.64
CA ASP A 240 13.99 56.85 5.37
C ASP A 240 14.08 56.20 3.99
N ARG A 241 13.59 54.98 3.91
CA ARG A 241 13.46 54.24 2.64
C ARG A 241 12.42 54.90 1.75
N VAL A 242 12.81 55.17 0.51
CA VAL A 242 11.90 55.63 -0.55
C VAL A 242 11.53 54.43 -1.41
N TYR A 243 10.23 54.13 -1.45
CA TYR A 243 9.69 53.05 -2.25
C TYR A 243 9.36 53.55 -3.67
N TYR A 244 9.64 52.71 -4.67
CA TYR A 244 9.43 53.08 -6.07
C TYR A 244 8.95 51.90 -6.91
N THR A 245 8.12 52.20 -7.90
CA THR A 245 7.56 51.21 -8.84
C THR A 245 8.35 51.13 -10.14
N ARG A 246 8.98 52.24 -10.55
CA ARG A 246 9.79 52.32 -11.78
C ARG A 246 11.04 53.15 -11.56
N LYS A 247 12.14 52.72 -12.17
CA LYS A 247 13.39 53.48 -12.29
C LYS A 247 13.64 53.76 -13.77
N LEU A 248 13.81 55.02 -14.12
CA LEU A 248 14.05 55.49 -15.48
C LEU A 248 15.40 56.20 -15.52
N VAL A 249 16.19 55.94 -16.57
CA VAL A 249 17.36 56.77 -16.87
C VAL A 249 16.90 57.85 -17.85
N MET A 250 16.97 59.11 -17.43
CA MET A 250 16.46 60.25 -18.20
C MET A 250 17.53 61.33 -18.37
N LYS A 251 17.51 62.03 -19.50
CA LYS A 251 18.33 63.23 -19.73
C LYS A 251 17.70 64.39 -18.97
N ALA A 252 18.35 64.84 -17.91
CA ALA A 252 17.90 65.96 -17.09
C ALA A 252 18.46 67.28 -17.61
N THR A 253 17.57 68.14 -18.08
CA THR A 253 17.85 69.55 -18.42
C THR A 253 17.38 70.46 -17.29
N SER A 254 17.55 71.77 -17.45
CA SER A 254 17.14 72.76 -16.44
C SER A 254 16.47 73.96 -17.09
N TYR A 255 15.46 74.50 -16.42
CA TYR A 255 14.80 75.74 -16.81
C TYR A 255 14.49 76.63 -15.60
N THR A 256 14.16 77.89 -15.86
CA THR A 256 13.72 78.86 -14.85
C THR A 256 12.41 79.50 -15.29
N ALA A 257 11.80 80.33 -14.45
CA ALA A 257 10.62 81.11 -14.84
C ALA A 257 10.97 82.31 -15.74
N ASP A 258 12.26 82.65 -15.90
CA ASP A 258 12.71 83.85 -16.60
C ASP A 258 12.32 83.84 -18.09
N TYR A 259 12.27 85.04 -18.66
CA TYR A 259 11.94 85.26 -20.07
C TYR A 259 12.78 84.41 -21.03
N ALA A 260 14.07 84.20 -20.73
CA ALA A 260 14.95 83.37 -21.56
C ALA A 260 14.51 81.90 -21.65
N SER A 261 13.84 81.39 -20.61
CA SER A 261 13.33 80.02 -20.55
C SER A 261 11.87 79.90 -21.00
N THR A 262 11.05 80.94 -20.75
CA THR A 262 9.58 80.85 -20.89
C THR A 262 8.97 81.81 -21.89
N GLY A 263 9.70 82.85 -22.29
CA GLY A 263 9.19 83.97 -23.09
C GLY A 263 8.20 84.88 -22.35
N LYS A 264 8.16 84.82 -21.01
CA LYS A 264 7.23 85.58 -20.16
C LYS A 264 7.95 86.36 -19.06
N ASN A 265 7.39 87.50 -18.69
CA ASN A 265 7.83 88.34 -17.58
C ASN A 265 6.89 88.22 -16.37
N PRO A 266 7.36 88.55 -15.15
CA PRO A 266 6.48 88.72 -14.00
C PRO A 266 5.32 89.68 -14.33
N GLY A 267 4.08 89.19 -14.19
CA GLY A 267 2.85 89.93 -14.53
C GLY A 267 2.17 89.46 -15.81
N ASP A 268 2.85 88.71 -16.67
CA ASP A 268 2.24 88.15 -17.88
C ASP A 268 1.24 87.02 -17.55
N PRO A 269 0.15 86.87 -18.33
CA PRO A 269 -0.77 85.75 -18.19
C PRO A 269 -0.06 84.38 -18.23
N GLY A 270 -0.21 83.62 -17.15
CA GLY A 270 0.40 82.31 -17.00
C GLY A 270 1.92 82.34 -16.78
N TYR A 271 2.49 83.46 -16.32
CA TYR A 271 3.87 83.50 -15.81
C TYR A 271 4.02 82.54 -14.62
N GLY A 272 5.01 81.64 -14.69
CA GLY A 272 5.26 80.66 -13.63
C GLY A 272 4.14 79.65 -13.39
N ILE A 273 3.17 79.53 -14.31
CA ILE A 273 2.07 78.56 -14.19
C ILE A 273 2.40 77.32 -15.02
N THR A 274 2.38 76.16 -14.36
CA THR A 274 2.65 74.85 -14.96
C THR A 274 1.48 74.36 -15.80
N ARG A 275 1.71 73.32 -16.61
CA ARG A 275 0.64 72.62 -17.34
C ARG A 275 -0.51 72.11 -16.46
N THR A 276 -0.25 71.74 -15.21
CA THR A 276 -1.28 71.32 -14.23
C THR A 276 -2.02 72.48 -13.57
N GLY A 277 -1.63 73.74 -13.84
CA GLY A 277 -2.23 74.94 -13.26
C GLY A 277 -1.65 75.36 -11.90
N THR A 278 -0.62 74.66 -11.41
CA THR A 278 0.10 75.03 -10.18
C THR A 278 1.20 76.06 -10.48
N VAL A 279 1.63 76.81 -9.45
CA VAL A 279 2.78 77.71 -9.57
C VAL A 279 4.08 76.89 -9.47
N VAL A 280 5.01 77.11 -10.40
CA VAL A 280 6.34 76.48 -10.41
C VAL A 280 7.07 76.73 -9.08
N ARG A 281 7.74 75.69 -8.54
CA ARG A 281 8.49 75.80 -7.27
C ARG A 281 9.76 74.97 -7.26
N ARG A 282 10.81 75.51 -6.64
CA ARG A 282 12.02 74.77 -6.24
C ARG A 282 12.00 74.64 -4.73
N ASN A 283 11.85 73.41 -4.23
CA ASN A 283 11.88 73.10 -2.78
C ASN A 283 12.85 71.94 -2.52
N PRO A 284 14.07 72.19 -2.03
CA PRO A 284 15.06 71.14 -1.71
C PRO A 284 14.62 70.18 -0.60
N ASP A 285 13.82 70.66 0.36
CA ASP A 285 13.35 69.90 1.52
C ASP A 285 11.94 69.31 1.31
N GLY A 286 11.40 69.45 0.10
CA GLY A 286 10.08 68.96 -0.28
C GLY A 286 10.00 68.68 -1.77
N TYR A 287 8.83 68.88 -2.36
CA TYR A 287 8.61 68.60 -3.78
C TYR A 287 8.83 69.83 -4.65
N SER A 288 9.72 69.70 -5.63
CA SER A 288 9.91 70.69 -6.69
C SER A 288 9.09 70.39 -7.94
N THR A 289 8.86 71.39 -8.77
CA THR A 289 8.23 71.24 -10.08
C THR A 289 9.24 70.69 -11.09
N VAL A 290 8.79 69.77 -11.96
CA VAL A 290 9.54 69.32 -13.14
C VAL A 290 8.63 69.23 -14.36
N ALA A 291 9.19 69.48 -15.53
CA ALA A 291 8.52 69.22 -16.80
C ALA A 291 8.88 67.85 -17.35
N VAL A 292 7.90 67.14 -17.90
CA VAL A 292 8.08 65.79 -18.45
C VAL A 292 7.31 65.63 -19.76
N ASP A 293 7.59 64.54 -20.48
CA ASP A 293 6.67 64.01 -21.49
C ASP A 293 5.57 63.18 -20.79
N PRO A 294 4.28 63.60 -20.87
CA PRO A 294 3.17 62.87 -20.24
C PRO A 294 3.00 61.43 -20.73
N ASN A 295 3.48 61.10 -21.94
CA ASN A 295 3.44 59.74 -22.46
C ASN A 295 4.47 58.81 -21.77
N VAL A 296 5.49 59.38 -21.12
CA VAL A 296 6.54 58.63 -20.41
C VAL A 296 6.31 58.66 -18.89
N ILE A 297 5.98 59.84 -18.36
CA ILE A 297 5.63 60.07 -16.96
C ILE A 297 4.34 60.90 -16.93
N PRO A 298 3.20 60.34 -16.50
CA PRO A 298 1.95 61.09 -16.37
C PRO A 298 2.09 62.30 -15.45
N LEU A 299 1.35 63.38 -15.75
CA LEU A 299 1.31 64.55 -14.86
C LEU A 299 0.70 64.18 -13.49
N GLY A 300 1.17 64.84 -12.43
CA GLY A 300 0.88 64.53 -11.03
C GLY A 300 1.74 63.42 -10.43
N THR A 301 2.56 62.73 -11.23
CA THR A 301 3.44 61.66 -10.74
C THR A 301 4.49 62.24 -9.77
N ARG A 302 4.60 61.63 -8.60
CA ARG A 302 5.67 61.92 -7.63
C ARG A 302 6.95 61.21 -8.04
N LEU A 303 8.06 61.92 -7.95
CA LEU A 303 9.37 61.48 -8.41
C LEU A 303 10.44 61.73 -7.35
N TYR A 304 11.50 60.93 -7.40
CA TYR A 304 12.80 61.31 -6.88
C TYR A 304 13.80 61.35 -8.03
N VAL A 305 14.46 62.49 -8.21
CA VAL A 305 15.44 62.72 -9.25
C VAL A 305 16.83 62.76 -8.60
N GLU A 306 17.70 61.83 -8.99
CA GLU A 306 19.04 61.73 -8.43
C GLU A 306 19.84 63.04 -8.61
N GLY A 307 20.41 63.54 -7.51
CA GLY A 307 21.14 64.81 -7.49
C GLY A 307 20.26 66.08 -7.43
N TYR A 308 18.93 65.96 -7.49
CA TYR A 308 17.99 67.10 -7.44
C TYR A 308 17.01 67.03 -6.25
N GLY A 309 16.48 65.84 -5.96
CA GLY A 309 15.57 65.59 -4.84
C GLY A 309 14.16 65.19 -5.28
N PHE A 310 13.18 65.40 -4.39
CA PHE A 310 11.79 65.06 -4.64
C PHE A 310 11.13 66.06 -5.61
N ALA A 311 10.30 65.54 -6.51
CA ALA A 311 9.65 66.34 -7.54
C ALA A 311 8.25 65.83 -7.90
N ILE A 312 7.41 66.69 -8.47
CA ILE A 312 6.13 66.31 -9.07
C ILE A 312 6.15 66.72 -10.54
N ALA A 313 5.76 65.79 -11.40
CA ALA A 313 5.55 66.04 -12.82
C ALA A 313 4.35 66.96 -13.02
N GLU A 314 4.56 68.26 -12.98
CA GLU A 314 3.48 69.26 -13.02
C GLU A 314 3.42 70.02 -14.34
N ASP A 315 4.48 69.94 -15.14
CA ASP A 315 4.66 70.78 -16.32
C ASP A 315 5.06 70.00 -17.58
N THR A 316 5.00 70.67 -18.72
CA THR A 316 5.40 70.14 -20.03
C THR A 316 6.10 71.20 -20.85
N GLY A 317 7.12 70.82 -21.63
CA GLY A 317 7.77 71.72 -22.59
C GLY A 317 7.71 71.18 -24.01
N GLY A 318 7.77 72.08 -25.01
CA GLY A 318 7.78 71.68 -26.42
C GLY A 318 8.95 70.74 -26.77
N ALA A 319 10.12 70.99 -26.19
CA ALA A 319 11.33 70.19 -26.37
C ALA A 319 11.47 69.03 -25.36
N VAL A 320 10.62 68.94 -24.34
CA VAL A 320 10.67 67.90 -23.31
C VAL A 320 9.88 66.68 -23.80
N LYS A 321 10.52 65.87 -24.64
CA LYS A 321 9.93 64.70 -25.30
C LYS A 321 10.71 63.42 -24.98
N GLY A 322 10.00 62.31 -24.85
CA GLY A 322 10.59 61.02 -24.52
C GLY A 322 11.23 61.00 -23.13
N LYS A 323 12.45 60.46 -23.03
CA LYS A 323 13.19 60.32 -21.76
C LYS A 323 13.96 61.60 -21.39
N ILE A 324 13.33 62.77 -21.54
CA ILE A 324 13.83 64.06 -21.08
C ILE A 324 12.99 64.51 -19.88
N ILE A 325 13.67 65.01 -18.85
CA ILE A 325 13.05 65.64 -17.68
C ILE A 325 13.69 67.01 -17.52
N ASP A 326 12.87 68.05 -17.39
CA ASP A 326 13.35 69.42 -17.24
C ASP A 326 13.14 69.88 -15.81
N LEU A 327 14.23 70.26 -15.14
CA LEU A 327 14.22 70.56 -13.71
C LEU A 327 14.07 72.06 -13.49
N TYR A 328 13.05 72.47 -12.73
CA TYR A 328 12.82 73.87 -12.44
C TYR A 328 13.79 74.40 -11.39
N PHE A 329 14.44 75.51 -11.65
CA PHE A 329 15.21 76.26 -10.66
C PHE A 329 14.67 77.67 -10.51
N ASN A 330 14.82 78.23 -9.30
CA ASN A 330 14.57 79.65 -9.11
C ASN A 330 15.60 80.46 -9.92
N PRO A 331 15.17 81.52 -10.63
CA PRO A 331 16.02 82.47 -11.33
C PRO A 331 17.24 82.93 -10.52
N GLY A 332 18.37 83.10 -11.18
CA GLY A 332 19.58 83.69 -10.58
C GLY A 332 20.28 82.86 -9.49
N THR A 333 19.81 81.65 -9.19
CA THR A 333 20.41 80.81 -8.14
C THR A 333 21.75 80.21 -8.57
N ALA A 334 22.65 80.02 -7.60
CA ALA A 334 23.91 79.32 -7.85
C ALA A 334 23.70 77.83 -8.12
N GLU A 335 22.59 77.24 -7.64
CA GLU A 335 22.20 75.88 -7.97
C GLU A 335 21.93 75.71 -9.46
N TYR A 336 21.10 76.59 -10.04
CA TYR A 336 20.83 76.64 -11.49
C TYR A 336 22.12 76.75 -12.30
N ARG A 337 22.98 77.72 -11.96
CA ARG A 337 24.26 77.95 -12.68
C ARG A 337 25.23 76.77 -12.65
N ARG A 338 25.16 75.92 -11.61
CA ARG A 338 26.00 74.73 -11.46
C ARG A 338 25.37 73.48 -12.07
N TRP A 339 24.08 73.50 -12.40
CA TRP A 339 23.45 72.35 -13.03
C TRP A 339 23.94 72.21 -14.47
N SER A 340 24.35 71.00 -14.84
CA SER A 340 24.74 70.66 -16.19
C SER A 340 23.86 69.52 -16.68
N THR A 341 23.45 69.60 -17.94
CA THR A 341 22.63 68.57 -18.58
C THR A 341 23.34 67.23 -18.51
N ARG A 342 22.68 66.23 -17.93
CA ARG A 342 23.26 64.89 -17.70
C ARG A 342 22.18 63.82 -17.62
N TYR A 343 22.57 62.57 -17.74
CA TYR A 343 21.68 61.45 -17.47
C TYR A 343 21.61 61.20 -15.96
N VAL A 344 20.39 61.06 -15.45
CA VAL A 344 20.12 60.79 -14.03
C VAL A 344 19.12 59.65 -13.89
N ASN A 345 19.16 58.98 -12.75
CA ASN A 345 18.10 58.07 -12.36
C ASN A 345 16.90 58.87 -11.82
N VAL A 346 15.74 58.62 -12.42
CA VAL A 346 14.44 59.15 -12.01
C VAL A 346 13.61 57.98 -11.50
N TYR A 347 13.18 58.07 -10.25
CA TYR A 347 12.39 57.06 -9.58
C TYR A 347 10.94 57.53 -9.52
N VAL A 348 10.01 56.71 -10.00
CA VAL A 348 8.57 56.91 -9.80
C VAL A 348 8.22 56.36 -8.42
N ILE A 349 8.04 57.26 -7.47
CA ILE A 349 7.92 56.91 -6.05
C ILE A 349 6.46 56.68 -5.67
N ARG A 350 6.25 55.78 -4.71
CA ARG A 350 4.93 55.35 -4.24
C ARG A 350 4.67 55.83 -2.82
#